data_AF-A0A1R3GC67-F1
#
_entry.id   AF-A0A1R3GC67-F1
#
_cell.length_a   1.000
_cell.length_b   1.000
_cell.length_c   1.000
_cell.angle_alpha   90.00
_cell.angle_beta   90.00
_cell.angle_gamma   90.00
#
_symmetry.space_group_name_H-M   'P 1'
#
loop_
_entity.id
_entity.type
_entity.pdbx_description
1 polymer ?
#
loop_
_entity_poly.entity_id
_entity_poly.type
_entity_poly.pdbx_seq_one_letter_code
_entity_poly.pdbx_strand_id
1 'polypeptide(L)'
;MKIFPVLVLVISAFSFTGSATPIYWYHFCSNVSGNSVFVTNRNNLVSDLSNATVHGGFYNTTVGQNPNIVHGLFLCRGDLNPENCQNCVKLITSDVSQRCPNQTGGLIWYDQCMLHYSDTFIFSTMELEPKVVLVYNNMDIMEPDRFKQVVATVVRDVAIRASNASLGAKKFATEEATYKPPFLTVYSRYHY
;
A
#
# COMPACT_ATOMS: atom_id res chain seq x y z
N MET A 1 53.67 -12.62 8.47
CA MET A 1 52.86 -11.86 7.50
C MET A 1 51.49 -12.53 7.42
N LYS A 2 50.48 -11.99 8.11
CA LYS A 2 49.12 -12.55 8.16
C LYS A 2 48.24 -11.70 7.26
N ILE A 3 47.72 -12.30 6.19
CA ILE A 3 46.82 -11.65 5.24
C ILE A 3 45.40 -11.74 5.82
N PHE A 4 44.79 -10.60 6.12
CA PHE A 4 43.37 -10.50 6.45
C PHE A 4 42.55 -10.60 5.15
N PRO A 5 41.44 -11.37 5.10
CA PRO A 5 40.52 -11.27 3.99
C PRO A 5 39.71 -9.98 4.18
N VAL A 6 39.94 -9.01 3.29
CA VAL A 6 39.07 -7.85 3.13
C VAL A 6 37.71 -8.37 2.68
N LEU A 7 36.72 -8.32 3.59
CA LEU A 7 35.33 -8.53 3.24
C LEU A 7 34.89 -7.32 2.40
N VAL A 8 34.89 -7.47 1.08
CA VAL A 8 34.30 -6.47 0.18
C VAL A 8 32.78 -6.56 0.37
N LEU A 9 32.24 -5.70 1.24
CA LEU A 9 30.82 -5.36 1.21
C LEU A 9 30.57 -4.66 -0.13
N VAL A 10 30.12 -5.42 -1.11
CA VAL A 10 29.41 -4.84 -2.25
C VAL A 10 28.10 -4.32 -1.67
N ILE A 11 28.12 -3.10 -1.14
CA ILE A 11 26.91 -2.30 -1.02
C ILE A 11 26.55 -1.98 -2.47
N SER A 12 25.90 -2.91 -3.15
CA SER A 12 25.06 -2.53 -4.26
C SER A 12 23.99 -1.67 -3.60
N ALA A 13 24.21 -0.36 -3.60
CA ALA A 13 23.11 0.55 -3.69
C ALA A 13 22.43 0.19 -5.03
N PHE A 14 21.55 -0.82 -4.99
CA PHE A 14 20.49 -0.93 -5.97
C PHE A 14 19.64 0.32 -5.73
N SER A 15 20.11 1.45 -6.26
CA SER A 15 19.24 2.54 -6.63
C SER A 15 18.33 1.92 -7.66
N PHE A 16 17.17 1.43 -7.21
CA PHE A 16 16.10 1.00 -8.10
C PHE A 16 15.55 2.26 -8.75
N THR A 17 16.31 2.88 -9.64
CA THR A 17 15.82 3.86 -10.62
C THR A 17 15.17 3.08 -11.76
N GLY A 18 14.30 2.14 -11.42
CA GLY A 18 13.34 1.61 -12.35
C GLY A 18 12.15 2.57 -12.33
N SER A 19 11.86 3.21 -13.45
CA SER A 19 10.49 3.62 -13.77
C SER A 19 9.65 2.34 -13.77
N ALA A 20 9.24 1.89 -12.58
CA ALA A 20 8.41 0.72 -12.43
C ALA A 20 7.00 1.15 -12.83
N THR A 21 6.60 0.78 -14.04
CA THR A 21 5.20 0.83 -14.47
C THR A 21 4.34 0.27 -13.34
N PRO A 22 3.31 0.98 -12.87
CA PRO A 22 2.56 0.50 -11.73
C PRO A 22 1.97 -0.89 -12.01
N ILE A 23 2.15 -1.83 -11.08
CA ILE A 23 1.71 -3.22 -11.23
C ILE A 23 0.39 -3.39 -10.51
N TYR A 24 -0.68 -3.71 -11.25
CA TYR A 24 -1.98 -3.98 -10.64
C TYR A 24 -1.95 -5.28 -9.82
N TRP A 25 -2.45 -5.24 -8.59
CA TRP A 25 -2.55 -6.40 -7.71
C TRP A 25 -3.98 -6.91 -7.60
N TYR A 26 -4.88 -6.10 -7.05
CA TYR A 26 -6.25 -6.53 -6.74
C TYR A 26 -7.17 -5.33 -6.53
N HIS A 27 -8.48 -5.56 -6.52
CA HIS A 27 -9.45 -4.56 -6.07
C HIS A 27 -10.67 -5.22 -5.44
N PHE A 28 -11.35 -4.45 -4.58
CA PHE A 28 -12.70 -4.71 -4.12
C PHE A 28 -13.60 -3.54 -4.51
N CYS A 29 -14.84 -3.85 -4.84
CA CYS A 29 -15.90 -2.85 -4.98
C CYS A 29 -17.02 -3.18 -4.00
N SER A 30 -17.73 -2.16 -3.50
CA SER A 30 -18.91 -2.39 -2.66
C SER A 30 -20.02 -3.09 -3.45
N ASN A 31 -20.90 -3.80 -2.75
CA ASN A 31 -22.08 -4.43 -3.36
C ASN A 31 -23.21 -3.42 -3.66
N VAL A 32 -23.01 -2.13 -3.35
CA VAL A 32 -24.00 -1.07 -3.48
C VAL A 32 -23.62 -0.20 -4.68
N SER A 33 -24.57 0.03 -5.58
CA SER A 33 -24.38 0.94 -6.72
C SER A 33 -24.86 2.34 -6.38
N GLY A 34 -24.03 3.33 -6.68
CA GLY A 34 -24.38 4.75 -6.61
C GLY A 34 -25.20 5.19 -7.82
N ASN A 35 -25.96 6.27 -7.65
CA ASN A 35 -26.67 6.92 -8.74
C ASN A 35 -25.71 7.78 -9.60
N SER A 36 -26.24 8.43 -10.64
CA SER A 36 -25.45 9.28 -11.54
C SER A 36 -24.77 10.47 -10.86
N VAL A 37 -25.38 11.03 -9.81
CA VAL A 37 -24.81 12.15 -9.03
C VAL A 37 -23.63 11.66 -8.20
N PHE A 38 -23.78 10.51 -7.52
CA PHE A 38 -22.68 9.86 -6.81
C PHE A 38 -21.51 9.57 -7.76
N VAL A 39 -21.79 8.97 -8.91
CA VAL A 39 -20.77 8.67 -9.95
C VAL A 39 -20.05 9.94 -10.41
N THR A 40 -20.76 11.05 -10.57
CA THR A 40 -20.18 12.35 -10.92
C THR A 40 -19.27 12.86 -9.80
N ASN A 41 -19.72 12.82 -8.55
CA ASN A 41 -18.91 13.24 -7.40
C ASN A 41 -17.66 12.35 -7.21
N ARG A 42 -17.78 11.04 -7.45
CA ARG A 42 -16.66 10.08 -7.44
C ARG A 42 -15.67 10.38 -8.55
N ASN A 43 -16.13 10.79 -9.74
CA ASN A 43 -15.24 11.20 -10.84
C ASN A 43 -14.48 12.51 -10.51
N ASN A 44 -15.15 13.47 -9.88
CA ASN A 44 -14.51 14.70 -9.40
C ASN A 44 -13.49 14.41 -8.31
N LEU A 45 -13.84 13.53 -7.35
CA LEU A 45 -12.93 13.07 -6.29
C LEU A 45 -11.65 12.47 -6.89
N VAL A 46 -11.74 11.53 -7.85
CA VAL A 46 -10.53 10.92 -8.42
C VAL A 46 -9.71 11.92 -9.26
N SER A 47 -10.35 12.94 -9.84
CA SER A 47 -9.66 14.07 -10.49
C SER A 47 -8.87 14.89 -9.48
N ASP A 48 -9.45 15.21 -8.33
CA ASP A 48 -8.78 15.94 -7.24
C ASP A 48 -7.60 15.13 -6.69
N LEU A 49 -7.79 13.82 -6.47
CA LEU A 49 -6.72 12.92 -6.03
C LEU A 49 -5.57 12.85 -7.04
N SER A 50 -5.88 12.79 -8.35
CA SER A 50 -4.88 12.74 -9.43
C SER A 50 -4.03 14.02 -9.52
N ASN A 51 -4.63 15.17 -9.19
CA ASN A 51 -3.96 16.48 -9.23
C ASN A 51 -3.32 16.91 -7.92
N ALA A 52 -3.53 16.14 -6.83
CA ALA A 52 -2.97 16.48 -5.53
C ALA A 52 -1.44 16.49 -5.57
N THR A 53 -0.84 17.45 -4.87
CA THR A 53 0.61 17.43 -4.69
C THR A 53 0.97 16.32 -3.72
N VAL A 54 1.81 15.39 -4.16
CA VAL A 54 2.13 14.20 -3.37
C VAL A 54 3.19 14.46 -2.30
N HIS A 55 2.89 15.37 -1.38
CA HIS A 55 3.73 15.56 -0.19
C HIS A 55 3.51 14.39 0.77
N GLY A 56 4.55 13.60 1.02
CA GLY A 56 4.49 12.48 1.96
C GLY A 56 3.84 11.20 1.43
N GLY A 57 3.39 11.16 0.16
CA GLY A 57 2.82 9.94 -0.42
C GLY A 57 1.38 9.64 0.01
N PHE A 58 0.67 10.59 0.62
CA PHE A 58 -0.69 10.40 1.10
C PHE A 58 -1.49 11.68 0.85
N TYR A 59 -2.75 11.54 0.45
CA TYR A 59 -3.71 12.63 0.39
C TYR A 59 -5.12 12.09 0.51
N ASN A 60 -6.00 12.85 1.15
CA ASN A 60 -7.41 12.56 1.25
C ASN A 60 -8.25 13.79 0.91
N THR A 61 -9.45 13.56 0.41
CA THR A 61 -10.40 14.64 0.10
C THR A 61 -11.83 14.10 0.11
N THR A 62 -12.80 15.00 0.13
CA THR A 62 -14.23 14.68 0.13
C THR A 62 -14.93 15.55 -0.89
N VAL A 63 -15.82 14.95 -1.67
CA VAL A 63 -16.58 15.66 -2.72
C VAL A 63 -18.07 15.38 -2.56
N GLY A 64 -18.88 16.42 -2.80
CA GLY A 64 -20.33 16.32 -2.75
C GLY A 64 -20.92 16.51 -1.35
N GLN A 65 -22.21 16.22 -1.24
CA GLN A 65 -23.00 16.33 -0.01
C GLN A 65 -23.99 15.16 0.05
N ASN A 66 -24.51 14.88 1.25
CA ASN A 66 -25.52 13.84 1.44
C ASN A 66 -26.73 14.06 0.52
N PRO A 67 -27.24 13.00 -0.14
CA PRO A 67 -26.88 11.58 0.03
C PRO A 67 -25.77 11.08 -0.91
N ASN A 68 -25.09 11.95 -1.66
CA ASN A 68 -24.11 11.60 -2.69
C ASN A 68 -22.68 12.05 -2.33
N ILE A 69 -22.36 12.10 -1.04
CA ILE A 69 -21.02 12.42 -0.57
C ILE A 69 -20.07 11.28 -0.90
N VAL A 70 -18.82 11.59 -1.25
CA VAL A 70 -17.77 10.61 -1.51
C VAL A 70 -16.53 11.01 -0.75
N HIS A 71 -16.04 10.12 0.10
CA HIS A 71 -14.76 10.24 0.77
C HIS A 71 -13.73 9.42 0.00
N GLY A 72 -12.51 9.94 -0.15
CA GLY A 72 -11.46 9.13 -0.74
C GLY A 72 -10.05 9.58 -0.41
N LEU A 73 -9.13 8.64 -0.59
CA LEU A 73 -7.71 8.83 -0.34
C LEU A 73 -6.88 8.00 -1.30
N PHE A 74 -5.63 8.38 -1.47
CA PHE A 74 -4.58 7.49 -1.94
C PHE A 74 -3.47 7.36 -0.91
N LEU A 75 -2.76 6.25 -0.99
CA LEU A 75 -1.54 6.01 -0.22
C LEU A 75 -0.50 5.37 -1.15
N CYS A 76 0.63 6.03 -1.30
CA CYS A 76 1.79 5.51 -2.00
C CYS A 76 2.69 4.73 -1.07
N ARG A 77 3.45 3.83 -1.69
CA ARG A 77 4.49 3.10 -1.00
C ARG A 77 5.59 4.04 -0.51
N GLY A 78 6.00 3.87 0.75
CA GLY A 78 6.88 4.81 1.44
C GLY A 78 8.29 4.93 0.84
N ASP A 79 8.78 3.88 0.20
CA ASP A 79 10.09 3.83 -0.47
C ASP A 79 10.11 4.51 -1.87
N LEU A 80 8.97 5.00 -2.37
CA LEU A 80 8.91 5.65 -3.68
C LEU A 80 9.36 7.11 -3.65
N ASN A 81 10.04 7.50 -4.73
CA ASN A 81 10.22 8.90 -5.07
C ASN A 81 8.86 9.55 -5.46
N PRO A 82 8.75 10.89 -5.41
CA PRO A 82 7.49 11.58 -5.71
C PRO A 82 6.95 11.32 -7.13
N GLU A 83 7.83 11.17 -8.11
CA GLU A 83 7.44 10.94 -9.52
C GLU A 83 6.77 9.58 -9.71
N ASN A 84 7.38 8.50 -9.23
CA ASN A 84 6.83 7.14 -9.32
C ASN A 84 5.50 7.03 -8.56
N CYS A 85 5.38 7.70 -7.42
CA CYS A 85 4.12 7.78 -6.70
C CYS A 85 3.05 8.52 -7.52
N GLN A 86 3.36 9.69 -8.07
CA GLN A 86 2.43 10.46 -8.89
C GLN A 86 1.99 9.70 -10.15
N ASN A 87 2.90 8.97 -10.78
CA ASN A 87 2.59 8.11 -11.93
C ASN A 87 1.62 6.98 -11.53
N CYS A 88 1.79 6.37 -10.36
CA CYS A 88 0.85 5.39 -9.84
C CYS A 88 -0.52 6.00 -9.55
N VAL A 89 -0.57 7.16 -8.89
CA VAL A 89 -1.83 7.84 -8.54
C VAL A 89 -2.61 8.21 -9.82
N LYS A 90 -1.94 8.70 -10.86
CA LYS A 90 -2.57 8.99 -12.15
C LYS A 90 -3.17 7.74 -12.79
N LEU A 91 -2.45 6.62 -12.78
CA LEU A 91 -2.94 5.37 -13.37
C LEU A 91 -4.11 4.78 -12.56
N ILE A 92 -3.99 4.70 -11.24
CA ILE A 92 -5.03 4.09 -10.40
C ILE A 92 -6.32 4.91 -10.44
N THR A 93 -6.23 6.23 -10.51
CA THR A 93 -7.41 7.12 -10.63
C THR A 93 -8.10 6.97 -11.99
N SER A 94 -7.35 6.79 -13.09
CA SER A 94 -7.94 6.54 -14.41
C SER A 94 -8.64 5.17 -14.50
N ASP A 95 -8.18 4.20 -13.72
CA ASP A 95 -8.71 2.83 -13.72
C ASP A 95 -10.01 2.65 -12.93
N VAL A 96 -10.35 3.60 -12.03
CA VAL A 96 -11.47 3.44 -11.08
C VAL A 96 -12.77 3.10 -11.79
N SER A 97 -13.10 3.81 -12.87
CA SER A 97 -14.36 3.62 -13.61
C SER A 97 -14.42 2.29 -14.38
N GLN A 98 -13.28 1.70 -14.71
CA GLN A 98 -13.24 0.38 -15.34
C GLN A 98 -13.35 -0.73 -14.31
N ARG A 99 -12.72 -0.56 -13.14
CA ARG A 99 -12.66 -1.58 -12.08
C ARG A 99 -13.92 -1.59 -11.21
N CYS A 100 -14.37 -0.42 -10.79
CA CYS A 100 -15.61 -0.22 -10.04
C CYS A 100 -16.51 0.78 -10.79
N PRO A 101 -17.28 0.33 -11.81
CA PRO A 101 -18.04 1.21 -12.69
C PRO A 101 -18.93 2.22 -11.97
N ASN A 102 -19.74 1.75 -11.01
CA ASN A 102 -20.75 2.55 -10.33
C ASN A 102 -20.89 2.23 -8.84
N GLN A 103 -20.01 1.43 -8.26
CA GLN A 103 -20.09 1.03 -6.85
C GLN A 103 -19.78 2.21 -5.93
N THR A 104 -20.48 2.27 -4.79
CA THR A 104 -20.33 3.35 -3.80
C THR A 104 -19.05 3.30 -3.00
N GLY A 105 -18.35 2.16 -3.03
CA GLY A 105 -17.03 2.02 -2.46
C GLY A 105 -16.10 1.23 -3.37
N GLY A 106 -14.82 1.53 -3.29
CA GLY A 106 -13.79 0.83 -4.04
C GLY A 106 -12.44 0.96 -3.37
N LEU A 107 -11.75 -0.18 -3.24
CA LEU A 107 -10.40 -0.28 -2.72
C LEU A 107 -9.53 -0.99 -3.77
N ILE A 108 -8.61 -0.25 -4.38
CA ILE A 108 -7.80 -0.71 -5.50
C ILE A 108 -6.33 -0.68 -5.08
N TRP A 109 -5.59 -1.75 -5.36
CA TRP A 109 -4.15 -1.83 -5.10
C TRP A 109 -3.36 -2.00 -6.37
N TYR A 110 -2.37 -1.14 -6.49
CA TYR A 110 -1.18 -1.31 -7.30
C TYR A 110 0.02 -1.53 -6.37
N ASP A 111 1.12 -2.10 -6.86
CA ASP A 111 2.30 -2.36 -6.03
C ASP A 111 2.89 -1.08 -5.43
N GLN A 112 2.69 0.03 -6.13
CA GLN A 112 3.26 1.33 -5.82
C GLN A 112 2.28 2.25 -5.04
N CYS A 113 0.96 2.03 -5.14
CA CYS A 113 -0.02 2.85 -4.47
C CYS A 113 -1.38 2.14 -4.34
N MET A 114 -2.20 2.61 -3.42
CA MET A 114 -3.61 2.22 -3.29
C MET A 114 -4.53 3.44 -3.37
N LEU A 115 -5.78 3.19 -3.73
CA LEU A 115 -6.87 4.16 -3.71
C LEU A 115 -8.05 3.54 -2.98
N HIS A 116 -8.59 4.27 -2.01
CA HIS A 116 -9.81 3.89 -1.30
C HIS A 116 -10.83 5.02 -1.43
N TYR A 117 -12.03 4.71 -1.90
CA TYR A 117 -13.17 5.62 -1.84
C TYR A 117 -14.41 4.92 -1.25
N SER A 118 -15.29 5.70 -0.61
CA SER A 118 -16.53 5.21 0.00
C SER A 118 -17.58 6.33 0.11
N ASP A 119 -18.86 5.95 0.20
CA ASP A 119 -19.98 6.80 0.62
C ASP A 119 -20.04 6.97 2.15
N THR A 120 -19.25 6.19 2.88
CA THR A 120 -19.03 6.32 4.33
C THR A 120 -17.69 6.99 4.64
N PHE A 121 -17.57 7.57 5.83
CA PHE A 121 -16.33 8.19 6.27
C PHE A 121 -15.26 7.13 6.58
N ILE A 122 -14.10 7.24 5.93
CA ILE A 122 -13.00 6.24 5.98
C ILE A 122 -11.68 6.79 6.53
N PHE A 123 -11.62 8.04 6.97
CA PHE A 123 -10.36 8.65 7.39
C PHE A 123 -10.06 8.36 8.85
N SER A 124 -8.83 7.97 9.14
CA SER A 124 -8.38 7.64 10.51
C SER A 124 -9.22 6.55 11.20
N THR A 125 -9.93 5.75 10.42
CA THR A 125 -10.72 4.60 10.89
C THR A 125 -9.91 3.32 10.69
N MET A 126 -9.85 2.49 11.73
CA MET A 126 -9.18 1.19 11.64
C MET A 126 -10.13 0.17 11.01
N GLU A 127 -9.73 -0.38 9.87
CA GLU A 127 -10.45 -1.45 9.18
C GLU A 127 -9.50 -2.64 8.94
N LEU A 128 -9.96 -3.84 9.28
CA LEU A 128 -9.21 -5.10 9.06
C LEU A 128 -9.61 -5.80 7.76
N GLU A 129 -10.70 -5.36 7.15
CA GLU A 129 -11.27 -5.91 5.93
C GLU A 129 -11.51 -4.76 4.93
N PRO A 130 -11.46 -5.04 3.62
CA PRO A 130 -11.23 -6.36 3.04
C PRO A 130 -9.73 -6.74 3.00
N LYS A 131 -9.42 -7.99 3.34
CA LYS A 131 -8.07 -8.57 3.20
C LYS A 131 -7.95 -9.46 1.98
N VAL A 132 -6.78 -9.44 1.34
CA VAL A 132 -6.45 -10.32 0.20
C VAL A 132 -5.16 -11.08 0.45
N VAL A 133 -5.15 -12.38 0.13
CA VAL A 133 -3.93 -13.19 0.07
C VAL A 133 -3.58 -13.38 -1.41
N LEU A 134 -2.48 -12.76 -1.84
CA LEU A 134 -2.11 -12.70 -3.25
C LEU A 134 -1.36 -13.96 -3.71
N VAL A 135 -0.55 -14.54 -2.83
CA VAL A 135 0.26 -15.73 -3.14
C VAL A 135 0.26 -16.66 -1.93
N TYR A 136 0.02 -17.94 -2.18
CA TYR A 136 0.25 -19.01 -1.21
C TYR A 136 1.56 -19.71 -1.54
N ASN A 137 2.39 -19.88 -0.52
CA ASN A 137 3.59 -20.70 -0.64
C ASN A 137 3.35 -22.04 0.04
N ASN A 138 3.41 -23.13 -0.73
CA ASN A 138 3.14 -24.50 -0.26
C ASN A 138 4.40 -25.22 0.25
N MET A 139 5.45 -24.48 0.61
CA MET A 139 6.64 -25.07 1.22
C MET A 139 6.30 -25.74 2.54
N ASP A 140 6.86 -26.94 2.74
CA ASP A 140 6.79 -27.64 4.01
C ASP A 140 7.71 -26.96 5.03
N ILE A 141 7.12 -26.48 6.13
CA ILE A 141 7.81 -25.74 7.18
C ILE A 141 8.00 -26.68 8.37
N MET A 142 9.25 -27.06 8.64
CA MET A 142 9.62 -28.04 9.67
C MET A 142 9.10 -27.69 11.09
N GLU A 143 9.02 -26.39 11.45
CA GLU A 143 8.51 -25.92 12.74
C GLU A 143 7.48 -24.79 12.51
N PRO A 144 6.22 -25.14 12.18
CA PRO A 144 5.23 -24.17 11.73
C PRO A 144 4.88 -23.14 12.82
N ASP A 145 4.88 -23.52 14.09
CA ASP A 145 4.56 -22.60 15.17
C ASP A 145 5.71 -21.63 15.46
N ARG A 146 6.97 -22.08 15.37
CA ARG A 146 8.12 -21.16 15.42
C ARG A 146 8.09 -20.18 14.25
N PHE A 147 7.76 -20.66 13.05
CA PHE A 147 7.61 -19.79 11.89
C PHE A 147 6.53 -18.73 12.09
N LYS A 148 5.35 -19.11 12.60
CA LYS A 148 4.27 -18.16 12.95
C LYS A 148 4.73 -17.12 13.98
N GLN A 149 5.52 -17.53 14.98
CA GLN A 149 6.07 -16.60 15.98
C GLN A 149 7.05 -15.60 15.36
N VAL A 150 7.91 -16.05 14.45
CA VAL A 150 8.81 -15.16 13.69
C VAL A 150 8.00 -14.18 12.87
N VAL A 151 7.02 -14.65 12.07
CA VAL A 151 6.15 -13.77 11.28
C VAL A 151 5.42 -12.76 12.16
N ALA A 152 4.81 -13.20 13.26
CA ALA A 152 4.08 -12.32 14.18
C ALA A 152 4.99 -11.26 14.82
N THR A 153 6.24 -11.62 15.13
CA THR A 153 7.22 -10.69 15.70
C THR A 153 7.65 -9.66 14.66
N VAL A 154 8.04 -10.10 13.46
CA VAL A 154 8.45 -9.22 12.37
C VAL A 154 7.31 -8.27 11.96
N VAL A 155 6.06 -8.75 11.89
CA VAL A 155 4.89 -7.91 11.59
C VAL A 155 4.62 -6.89 12.70
N ARG A 156 4.78 -7.27 13.97
CA ARG A 156 4.62 -6.35 15.11
C ARG A 156 5.69 -5.27 15.10
N ASP A 157 6.95 -5.66 14.92
CA ASP A 157 8.10 -4.76 15.04
C ASP A 157 8.12 -3.75 13.89
N VAL A 158 7.79 -4.17 12.67
CA VAL A 158 7.63 -3.26 11.54
C VAL A 158 6.48 -2.27 11.75
N ALA A 159 5.36 -2.72 12.34
CA ALA A 159 4.22 -1.84 12.63
C ALA A 159 4.56 -0.79 13.69
N ILE A 160 5.27 -1.19 14.76
CA ILE A 160 5.77 -0.28 15.80
C ILE A 160 6.71 0.76 15.19
N ARG A 161 7.67 0.32 14.36
CA ARG A 161 8.64 1.23 13.73
C ARG A 161 7.99 2.24 12.80
N ALA A 162 7.07 1.80 11.94
CA ALA A 162 6.34 2.70 11.06
C ALA A 162 5.47 3.70 11.82
N SER A 163 4.83 3.25 12.91
CA SER A 163 3.95 4.11 13.73
C SER A 163 4.70 5.18 14.51
N ASN A 164 5.93 4.89 14.93
CA ASN A 164 6.79 5.81 15.67
C ASN A 164 7.60 6.78 14.79
N ALA A 165 7.32 6.84 13.48
CA ALA A 165 7.96 7.80 12.59
C ALA A 165 7.71 9.25 13.06
N SER A 166 8.73 10.11 12.92
CA SER A 166 8.64 11.52 13.30
C SER A 166 7.52 12.25 12.55
N LEU A 167 6.98 13.30 13.17
CA LEU A 167 5.98 14.16 12.54
C LEU A 167 6.46 14.64 11.15
N GLY A 168 5.63 14.45 10.13
CA GLY A 168 5.93 14.81 8.75
C GLY A 168 6.78 13.79 7.98
N ALA A 169 7.29 12.74 8.63
CA ALA A 169 7.88 11.60 7.93
C ALA A 169 6.79 10.63 7.44
N LYS A 170 7.11 9.88 6.37
CA LYS A 170 6.25 8.79 5.92
C LYS A 170 6.22 7.70 6.99
N LYS A 171 5.02 7.24 7.35
CA LYS A 171 4.85 6.13 8.30
C LYS A 171 5.05 4.80 7.58
N PHE A 172 6.30 4.51 7.30
CA PHE A 172 6.72 3.35 6.51
C PHE A 172 7.91 2.67 7.17
N ALA A 173 7.89 1.34 7.22
CA ALA A 173 9.02 0.54 7.64
C ALA A 173 9.05 -0.79 6.89
N THR A 174 10.25 -1.36 6.79
CA THR A 174 10.49 -2.72 6.31
C THR A 174 11.31 -3.49 7.33
N GLU A 175 11.13 -4.81 7.33
CA GLU A 175 11.88 -5.73 8.17
C GLU A 175 12.16 -7.03 7.44
N GLU A 176 13.32 -7.61 7.73
CA GLU A 176 13.66 -8.96 7.32
C GLU A 176 14.10 -9.79 8.53
N ALA A 177 13.73 -11.07 8.56
CA ALA A 177 14.23 -12.02 9.55
C ALA A 177 14.53 -13.36 8.90
N THR A 178 15.63 -13.99 9.32
CA THR A 178 15.99 -15.34 8.87
C THR A 178 15.41 -16.39 9.80
N TYR A 179 14.57 -17.27 9.25
CA TYR A 179 14.13 -18.51 9.86
C TYR A 179 15.11 -19.64 9.49
N LYS A 180 15.52 -20.46 10.46
CA LYS A 180 16.43 -21.61 10.28
C LYS A 180 15.95 -22.78 11.13
N PRO A 181 15.94 -24.05 10.66
CA PRO A 181 15.94 -24.57 9.29
C PRO A 181 14.50 -24.86 8.77
N PRO A 182 14.23 -24.84 7.45
CA PRO A 182 15.11 -24.39 6.35
C PRO A 182 15.41 -22.88 6.37
N PHE A 183 16.45 -22.43 5.67
CA PHE A 183 16.79 -20.99 5.53
C PHE A 183 15.69 -20.29 4.73
N LEU A 184 14.75 -19.65 5.42
CA LEU A 184 13.72 -18.81 4.82
C LEU A 184 13.91 -17.38 5.33
N THR A 185 13.85 -16.41 4.44
CA THR A 185 13.80 -15.00 4.83
C THR A 185 12.36 -14.53 4.82
N VAL A 186 11.88 -14.04 5.96
CA VAL A 186 10.58 -13.39 6.12
C VAL A 186 10.76 -11.91 5.88
N TYR A 187 10.06 -11.35 4.91
CA TYR A 187 10.01 -9.90 4.66
C TYR A 187 8.66 -9.35 5.09
N SER A 188 8.66 -8.24 5.83
CA SER A 188 7.45 -7.51 6.18
C SER A 188 7.59 -6.04 5.86
N ARG A 189 6.45 -5.43 5.55
CA ARG A 189 6.32 -4.04 5.11
C ARG A 189 5.03 -3.49 5.71
N TYR A 190 5.10 -2.28 6.26
CA TYR A 190 3.95 -1.61 6.82
C TYR A 190 3.84 -0.17 6.32
N HIS A 191 2.60 0.27 6.04
CA HIS A 191 2.24 1.61 5.62
C HIS A 191 1.08 2.11 6.48
N TYR A 192 1.13 3.37 6.89
CA TYR A 192 0.04 4.10 7.55
C TYR A 192 -0.20 5.44 6.87
#